data_AF-A0A0F8VUP5-F1
#
_entry.id   AF-A0A0F8VUP5-F1
#
_cell.length_a   1.000
_cell.length_b   1.000
_cell.length_c   1.000
_cell.angle_alpha   90.00
_cell.angle_beta   90.00
_cell.angle_gamma   90.00
#
_symmetry.space_group_name_H-M   'P 1'
#
loop_
_entity.id
_entity.type
_entity.pdbx_description
1 polymer ?
#
loop_
_entity_poly.entity_id
_entity_poly.type
_entity_poly.pdbx_seq_one_letter_code
_entity_poly.pdbx_strand_id
1 'polypeptide(L)'
;MIAAEKGLERLFEGIANLDKISTSESPGKEINIAERAFFDAMNDDFNTPVAIAHLFDGIKTINSAFAGDGSFTDDDIKHWKSFYNAAVGDVLGLRAHREKEGNDVLSDRLIGLLLQMRTDARKNKDFVMADRIRDE
;
A
#
# COMPACT_ATOMS: atom_id res chain seq x y z
N MET A 1 -11.47 -9.86 -7.08
CA MET A 1 -10.03 -9.76 -6.78
C MET A 1 -9.37 -8.63 -7.57
N ILE A 2 -9.54 -8.59 -8.90
CA ILE A 2 -8.94 -7.58 -9.81
C ILE A 2 -9.20 -6.10 -9.41
N ALA A 3 -10.40 -5.77 -8.90
CA ALA A 3 -10.73 -4.38 -8.57
C ALA A 3 -9.98 -3.83 -7.35
N ALA A 4 -9.72 -4.66 -6.34
CA ALA A 4 -9.01 -4.24 -5.13
C ALA A 4 -7.51 -4.03 -5.39
N GLU A 5 -6.92 -4.93 -6.16
CA GLU A 5 -5.54 -4.84 -6.64
C GLU A 5 -5.31 -3.57 -7.46
N LYS A 6 -6.17 -3.33 -8.46
CA LYS A 6 -6.13 -2.09 -9.26
C LYS A 6 -6.35 -0.84 -8.42
N GLY A 7 -7.14 -0.91 -7.36
CA GLY A 7 -7.32 0.18 -6.41
C GLY A 7 -6.01 0.50 -5.67
N LEU A 8 -5.34 -0.55 -5.16
CA LEU A 8 -4.08 -0.42 -4.45
C LEU A 8 -2.97 0.16 -5.34
N GLU A 9 -2.85 -0.32 -6.58
CA GLU A 9 -1.91 0.23 -7.57
C GLU A 9 -2.13 1.72 -7.78
N ARG A 10 -3.38 2.13 -8.04
CA ARG A 10 -3.74 3.54 -8.25
C ARG A 10 -3.43 4.43 -7.05
N LEU A 11 -3.61 3.90 -5.83
CA LEU A 11 -3.25 4.61 -4.60
C LEU A 11 -1.75 4.89 -4.58
N PHE A 12 -0.91 3.87 -4.77
CA PHE A 12 0.55 4.04 -4.75
C PHE A 12 1.08 4.88 -5.91
N GLU A 13 0.51 4.74 -7.11
CA GLU A 13 0.83 5.60 -8.26
C GLU A 13 0.55 7.07 -7.96
N GLY A 14 -0.62 7.36 -7.36
CA GLY A 14 -0.97 8.70 -6.96
C GLY A 14 -0.03 9.28 -5.91
N ILE A 15 0.36 8.49 -4.91
CA ILE A 15 1.36 8.91 -3.90
C ILE A 15 2.70 9.21 -4.59
N ALA A 16 3.14 8.37 -5.52
CA ALA A 16 4.40 8.56 -6.25
C ALA A 16 4.42 9.81 -7.15
N ASN A 17 3.25 10.34 -7.52
CA ASN A 17 3.19 11.60 -8.27
C ASN A 17 3.62 12.81 -7.43
N LEU A 18 3.57 12.74 -6.09
CA LEU A 18 4.10 13.80 -5.21
C LEU A 18 5.58 14.11 -5.48
N ASP A 19 6.38 13.12 -5.87
CA ASP A 19 7.80 13.31 -6.19
C ASP A 19 8.02 14.05 -7.53
N LYS A 20 6.98 14.16 -8.35
CA LYS A 20 7.05 14.69 -9.71
C LYS A 20 6.35 16.06 -9.86
N ILE A 21 5.71 16.55 -8.79
CA ILE A 21 5.05 17.86 -8.79
C ILE A 21 6.12 18.95 -8.71
N SER A 22 6.06 19.90 -9.65
CA SER A 22 6.86 21.13 -9.57
C SER A 22 6.32 22.03 -8.47
N THR A 23 7.20 22.48 -7.57
CA THR A 23 6.79 23.31 -6.43
C THR A 23 6.62 24.78 -6.80
N SER A 24 5.78 25.47 -6.04
CA SER A 24 5.49 26.90 -6.19
C SER A 24 5.54 27.61 -4.85
N GLU A 25 5.58 28.95 -4.87
CA GLU A 25 5.47 29.77 -3.65
C GLU A 25 4.05 29.83 -3.08
N SER A 26 3.04 29.35 -3.81
CA SER A 26 1.65 29.35 -3.37
C SER A 26 1.28 28.03 -2.69
N PRO A 27 0.78 28.05 -1.44
CA PRO A 27 0.41 26.85 -0.72
C PRO A 27 -0.75 26.13 -1.39
N GLY A 28 -0.66 24.80 -1.33
CA GLY A 28 -1.71 23.88 -1.69
C GLY A 28 -2.96 24.12 -0.85
N LYS A 29 -4.10 23.96 -1.51
CA LYS A 29 -5.37 23.87 -0.80
C LYS A 29 -5.63 22.39 -0.50
N GLU A 30 -6.42 22.14 0.54
CA GLU A 30 -7.09 20.85 0.80
C GLU A 30 -6.35 19.74 1.55
N ILE A 31 -5.01 19.80 1.76
CA ILE A 31 -4.31 18.74 2.52
C ILE A 31 -4.91 18.49 3.91
N ASN A 32 -5.15 19.58 4.66
CA ASN A 32 -5.72 19.52 6.00
C ASN A 32 -7.16 18.97 6.01
N ILE A 33 -7.86 19.01 4.88
CA ILE A 33 -9.24 18.52 4.77
C ILE A 33 -9.22 17.00 4.61
N ALA A 34 -8.40 16.49 3.68
CA ALA A 34 -8.27 15.05 3.44
C ALA A 34 -7.72 14.32 4.69
N GLU A 35 -6.72 14.89 5.34
CA GLU A 35 -6.14 14.32 6.56
C GLU A 35 -7.17 14.24 7.70
N ARG A 36 -7.88 15.34 7.97
CA ARG A 36 -8.93 15.35 9.00
C ARG A 36 -10.03 14.35 8.69
N ALA A 37 -10.52 14.32 7.45
CA ALA A 37 -11.58 13.40 7.04
C ALA A 37 -11.16 11.93 7.21
N PHE A 38 -9.90 11.59 6.91
CA PHE A 38 -9.35 10.26 7.17
C PHE A 38 -9.36 9.93 8.67
N PHE A 39 -8.84 10.81 9.53
CA PHE A 39 -8.77 10.55 10.96
C PHE A 39 -10.15 10.54 11.62
N ASP A 40 -11.09 11.39 11.19
CA ASP A 40 -12.47 11.39 11.66
C ASP A 40 -13.15 10.04 11.35
N ALA A 41 -12.97 9.52 10.13
CA ALA A 41 -13.48 8.20 9.76
C ALA A 41 -12.81 7.05 10.55
N MET A 42 -11.51 7.15 10.83
CA MET A 42 -10.81 6.14 11.64
C MET A 42 -11.20 6.19 13.12
N ASN A 43 -11.53 7.37 13.64
CA ASN A 43 -12.01 7.56 15.00
C ASN A 43 -13.49 7.13 15.16
N ASP A 44 -14.25 7.09 14.08
CA ASP A 44 -15.61 6.54 14.03
C ASP A 44 -15.57 5.02 13.76
N ASP A 45 -15.45 4.24 14.83
CA ASP A 45 -15.49 2.76 14.80
C ASP A 45 -14.54 2.11 13.77
N PHE A 46 -13.37 2.70 13.56
CA PHE A 46 -12.38 2.25 12.56
C PHE A 46 -13.00 2.04 11.17
N ASN A 47 -13.80 3.00 10.70
CA ASN A 47 -14.50 2.94 9.42
C ASN A 47 -13.55 3.05 8.22
N THR A 48 -12.81 1.98 7.97
CA THR A 48 -11.81 1.87 6.90
C THR A 48 -12.38 2.07 5.49
N PRO A 49 -13.63 1.67 5.14
CA PRO A 49 -14.19 2.00 3.83
C PRO A 49 -14.28 3.50 3.57
N VAL A 50 -14.73 4.28 4.56
CA VAL A 50 -14.83 5.75 4.45
C VAL A 50 -13.45 6.38 4.49
N ALA A 51 -12.56 5.91 5.38
CA ALA A 51 -11.19 6.39 5.46
C ALA A 51 -10.45 6.20 4.12
N ILE A 52 -10.58 5.03 3.47
CA ILE A 52 -9.98 4.75 2.16
C ILE A 52 -10.58 5.66 1.08
N ALA A 53 -11.88 5.97 1.12
CA ALA A 53 -12.48 6.91 0.19
C ALA A 53 -11.82 8.30 0.28
N HIS A 54 -11.56 8.79 1.51
CA HIS A 54 -10.87 10.06 1.73
C HIS A 54 -9.41 10.05 1.29
N LEU A 55 -8.72 8.91 1.38
CA LEU A 55 -7.40 8.77 0.75
C LEU A 55 -7.50 8.98 -0.77
N PHE A 56 -8.47 8.37 -1.45
CA PHE A 56 -8.63 8.58 -2.89
C PHE A 56 -9.04 10.01 -3.26
N ASP A 57 -9.77 10.72 -2.40
CA ASP A 57 -10.03 12.14 -2.61
C ASP A 57 -8.74 12.96 -2.55
N GLY A 58 -7.85 12.68 -1.57
CA GLY A 58 -6.52 13.31 -1.54
C GLY A 58 -5.67 12.97 -2.77
N ILE A 59 -5.75 11.73 -3.27
CA ILE A 59 -5.06 11.33 -4.52
C ILE A 59 -5.57 12.12 -5.72
N LYS A 60 -6.86 12.48 -5.79
CA LYS A 60 -7.38 13.36 -6.85
C LYS A 60 -6.71 14.73 -6.78
N THR A 61 -6.63 15.34 -5.60
CA THR A 61 -5.97 16.65 -5.41
C THR A 61 -4.50 16.58 -5.83
N ILE A 62 -3.77 15.52 -5.44
CA ILE A 62 -2.39 15.30 -5.86
C ILE A 62 -2.27 15.19 -7.38
N ASN A 63 -3.14 14.40 -8.01
CA ASN A 63 -3.11 14.21 -9.46
C ASN A 63 -3.49 15.48 -10.23
N SER A 64 -4.40 16.31 -9.70
CA SER A 64 -4.70 17.63 -10.29
C SER A 64 -3.47 18.54 -10.26
N ALA A 65 -2.78 18.62 -9.11
CA ALA A 65 -1.54 19.38 -8.99
C ALA A 65 -0.42 18.83 -9.91
N PHE A 66 -0.31 17.50 -10.03
CA PHE A 66 0.61 16.86 -10.97
C PHE A 66 0.29 17.17 -12.44
N ALA A 67 -0.99 17.32 -12.79
CA ALA A 67 -1.43 17.74 -14.11
C ALA A 67 -1.27 19.26 -14.36
N GLY A 68 -0.79 20.02 -13.37
CA GLY A 68 -0.62 21.47 -13.44
C GLY A 68 -1.86 22.28 -13.07
N ASP A 69 -2.94 21.64 -12.63
CA ASP A 69 -4.17 22.28 -12.15
C ASP A 69 -4.18 22.37 -10.61
N GLY A 70 -3.15 23.03 -10.09
CA GLY A 70 -2.89 23.15 -8.66
C GLY A 70 -1.43 23.48 -8.40
N SER A 71 -1.13 23.90 -7.17
CA SER A 71 0.23 24.27 -6.79
C SER A 71 0.50 23.83 -5.36
N PHE A 72 1.66 23.20 -5.14
CA PHE A 72 2.12 22.81 -3.82
C PHE A 72 3.44 23.49 -3.51
N THR A 73 3.61 23.89 -2.26
CA THR A 73 4.92 24.26 -1.72
C THR A 73 5.71 22.99 -1.39
N ASP A 74 7.01 23.14 -1.13
CA ASP A 74 7.84 22.04 -0.62
C ASP A 74 7.28 21.48 0.70
N ASP A 75 6.69 22.33 1.53
CA ASP A 75 6.14 21.92 2.81
C ASP A 75 4.82 21.16 2.65
N ASP A 76 3.97 21.54 1.70
CA ASP A 76 2.78 20.77 1.33
C ASP A 76 3.15 19.36 0.86
N ILE A 77 4.19 19.24 0.01
CA ILE A 77 4.66 17.92 -0.47
C ILE A 77 5.18 17.08 0.69
N LYS A 78 5.97 17.67 1.61
CA LYS A 78 6.44 16.96 2.81
C LYS A 78 5.29 16.50 3.69
N HIS A 79 4.30 17.35 3.90
CA HIS A 79 3.12 17.04 4.70
C HIS A 79 2.32 15.92 4.03
N TRP A 80 2.05 15.98 2.73
CA TRP A 80 1.36 14.90 2.01
C TRP A 80 2.09 13.57 2.14
N LYS A 81 3.42 13.56 1.97
CA LYS A 81 4.22 12.34 2.13
C LYS A 81 4.13 11.80 3.56
N SER A 82 4.24 12.67 4.56
CA SER A 82 4.12 12.28 5.96
C SER A 82 2.74 11.68 6.27
N PHE A 83 1.68 12.34 5.80
CA PHE A 83 0.31 11.89 5.97
C PHE A 83 0.08 10.51 5.33
N TYR A 84 0.44 10.33 4.05
CA TYR A 84 0.24 9.05 3.37
C TYR A 84 1.11 7.93 3.96
N ASN A 85 2.34 8.21 4.40
CA ASN A 85 3.16 7.22 5.08
C ASN A 85 2.48 6.75 6.38
N ALA A 86 1.99 7.67 7.20
CA ALA A 86 1.29 7.34 8.44
C ALA A 86 -0.04 6.62 8.16
N ALA A 87 -0.89 7.15 7.28
CA ALA A 87 -2.21 6.59 7.00
C ALA A 87 -2.14 5.23 6.30
N VAL A 88 -1.35 5.11 5.23
CA VAL A 88 -1.28 3.89 4.41
C VAL A 88 -0.35 2.86 5.04
N GLY A 89 0.83 3.30 5.50
CA GLY A 89 1.86 2.41 6.05
C GLY A 89 1.62 2.03 7.51
N ASP A 90 1.52 3.02 8.39
CA ASP A 90 1.51 2.77 9.84
C ASP A 90 0.12 2.38 10.36
N VAL A 91 -0.94 3.02 9.86
CA VAL A 91 -2.32 2.79 10.31
C VAL A 91 -2.97 1.63 9.58
N LEU A 92 -2.98 1.66 8.23
CA LEU A 92 -3.64 0.61 7.43
C LEU A 92 -2.74 -0.59 7.12
N GLY A 93 -1.42 -0.50 7.34
CA GLY A 93 -0.49 -1.60 7.09
C GLY A 93 -0.31 -1.97 5.62
N LEU A 94 -0.73 -1.11 4.69
CA LEU A 94 -0.66 -1.35 3.25
C LEU A 94 0.74 -1.10 2.75
N ARG A 95 1.23 -2.01 1.91
CA ARG A 95 2.56 -1.90 1.28
C ARG A 95 2.42 -1.97 -0.22
N ALA A 96 3.19 -1.13 -0.91
CA ALA A 96 3.31 -1.25 -2.35
C ALA A 96 3.80 -2.66 -2.66
N HIS A 97 3.17 -3.31 -3.64
CA HIS A 97 3.71 -4.53 -4.23
C HIS A 97 4.94 -4.11 -5.05
N ARG A 98 6.05 -3.81 -4.36
CA ARG A 98 7.36 -3.85 -5.01
C ARG A 98 7.52 -5.28 -5.47
N GLU A 99 7.89 -5.46 -6.73
CA GLU A 99 8.36 -6.76 -7.22
C GLU A 99 9.25 -7.34 -6.12
N LYS A 100 8.82 -8.47 -5.56
CA LYS A 100 9.53 -9.16 -4.49
C LYS A 100 11.00 -9.18 -4.89
N GLU A 101 11.87 -8.53 -4.10
CA GLU A 101 13.31 -8.61 -4.31
C GLU A 101 13.66 -10.10 -4.45
N GLY A 102 14.57 -10.47 -5.36
CA GLY A 102 14.74 -11.85 -5.83
C GLY A 102 14.87 -12.93 -4.74
N ASN A 103 15.27 -12.56 -3.52
CA ASN A 103 15.29 -13.44 -2.34
C ASN A 103 13.89 -13.87 -1.86
N ASP A 104 12.89 -12.99 -1.93
CA ASP A 104 11.52 -13.29 -1.47
C ASP A 104 10.76 -14.16 -2.50
N VAL A 105 11.04 -13.98 -3.79
CA VAL A 105 10.57 -14.92 -4.85
C VAL A 105 11.21 -16.30 -4.71
N LEU A 106 12.53 -16.35 -4.46
CA LEU A 106 13.23 -17.63 -4.26
C LEU A 106 12.70 -18.36 -3.02
N SER A 107 12.46 -17.62 -1.94
CA SER A 107 11.90 -18.16 -0.68
C SER A 107 10.50 -18.71 -0.89
N ASP A 108 9.61 -17.97 -1.55
CA ASP A 108 8.26 -18.45 -1.89
C ASP A 108 8.28 -19.72 -2.75
N ARG A 109 9.17 -19.77 -3.75
CA ARG A 109 9.31 -20.95 -4.61
C ARG A 109 9.85 -22.15 -3.85
N LEU A 110 10.80 -21.93 -2.93
CA LEU A 110 11.36 -22.98 -2.08
C LEU A 110 10.30 -23.50 -1.10
N ILE A 111 9.55 -22.61 -0.44
CA ILE A 111 8.42 -22.98 0.42
C ILE A 111 7.37 -23.75 -0.38
N GLY A 112 7.05 -23.31 -1.60
CA GLY A 112 6.15 -24.01 -2.51
C GLY A 112 6.63 -25.43 -2.85
N LEU A 113 7.93 -25.59 -3.10
CA LEU A 113 8.55 -26.90 -3.34
C LEU A 113 8.48 -27.79 -2.09
N LEU A 114 8.78 -27.26 -0.90
CA LEU A 114 8.68 -28.00 0.37
C LEU A 114 7.24 -28.46 0.63
N LEU A 115 6.25 -27.59 0.39
CA LEU A 115 4.83 -27.94 0.51
C LEU A 115 4.42 -29.04 -0.48
N GLN A 116 4.94 -29.02 -1.70
CA GLN A 116 4.70 -30.06 -2.69
C GLN A 116 5.33 -31.38 -2.27
N MET A 117 6.59 -31.38 -1.85
CA MET A 117 7.28 -32.57 -1.34
C MET A 117 6.56 -33.18 -0.14
N ARG A 118 6.07 -32.35 0.79
CA ARG A 118 5.25 -32.80 1.92
C ARG A 118 3.95 -33.46 1.47
N THR A 119 3.31 -32.88 0.45
CA THR A 119 2.05 -33.41 -0.11
C THR A 119 2.28 -34.77 -0.76
N ASP A 120 3.37 -34.93 -1.49
CA ASP A 120 3.72 -36.19 -2.15
C ASP A 120 4.17 -37.25 -1.13
N ALA A 121 4.90 -36.87 -0.07
CA ALA A 121 5.21 -37.76 1.05
C ALA A 121 3.93 -38.28 1.74
N ARG A 122 2.94 -37.41 1.98
CA ARG A 122 1.63 -37.83 2.50
C ARG A 122 0.87 -38.77 1.57
N LYS A 123 0.87 -38.51 0.25
CA LYS A 123 0.25 -39.41 -0.74
C LYS A 123 0.89 -40.79 -0.74
N ASN A 124 2.20 -40.85 -0.55
CA ASN A 124 2.97 -42.09 -0.46
C ASN A 124 2.92 -42.75 0.94
N LYS A 125 2.14 -42.20 1.88
CA LYS A 125 2.04 -42.64 3.29
C LYS A 125 3.38 -42.59 4.05
N ASP A 126 4.32 -41.78 3.58
CA ASP A 126 5.57 -41.49 4.28
C ASP A 126 5.36 -40.33 5.25
N PHE A 127 4.77 -40.66 6.40
CA PHE A 127 4.44 -39.68 7.43
C PHE A 127 5.69 -39.12 8.12
N VAL A 128 6.76 -39.92 8.22
CA VAL A 128 8.03 -39.49 8.82
C VAL A 128 8.68 -38.39 7.98
N MET A 129 8.72 -38.55 6.65
CA MET A 129 9.25 -37.52 5.77
C MET A 129 8.34 -36.28 5.72
N ALA A 130 7.02 -36.46 5.76
CA ALA A 130 6.08 -35.35 5.78
C ALA A 130 6.20 -34.49 7.05
N ASP A 131 6.43 -35.10 8.21
CA ASP A 131 6.66 -34.38 9.47
C ASP A 131 8.02 -33.70 9.49
N ARG A 132 9.07 -34.36 8.97
CA ARG A 132 10.39 -33.72 8.85
C ARG A 132 10.37 -32.45 7.99
N ILE A 133 9.66 -32.45 6.85
CA ILE A 133 9.50 -31.27 6.00
C ILE A 133 8.66 -30.17 6.67
N ARG A 134 7.82 -30.51 7.65
CA ARG A 134 7.02 -29.53 8.40
C ARG A 134 7.87 -28.76 9.42
N ASP A 135 8.89 -29.41 9.98
CA ASP A 135 9.72 -28.86 11.04
C ASP A 135 10.93 -28.06 10.52
N GLU A 136 11.15 -28.04 9.20
CA GLU A 136 12.09 -27.13 8.51
C GLU A 136 11.41 -25.82 8.09
#